data_AF-Q3T4D2-F1
#
_entry.id   AF-Q3T4D2-F1
#
_cell.length_a   1.000
_cell.length_b   1.000
_cell.length_c   1.000
_cell.angle_alpha   90.00
_cell.angle_beta   90.00
_cell.angle_gamma   90.00
#
_symmetry.space_group_name_H-M   'P 1'
#
loop_
_entity.id
_entity.type
_entity.pdbx_description
1 polymer ?
#
loop_
_entity_poly.entity_id
_entity_poly.type
_entity_poly.pdbx_seq_one_letter_code
_entity_poly.pdbx_strand_id
1 'polypeptide(L)'
;MDVWNYLIKKHKTIILNDNQIYNYLNKIDFKLITELEDNISLYSYIDDDNNTNSFSNVAIAAYARIEIYKYKTINNNTCFYSDTDSVVLQKPLSDKLIGKEIGKMKLEYEIKRAIFISPKTYILQLYNGNYVSKIKGYSNNLTFEE
;
A
#
# COMPACT_ATOMS: atom_id res chain seq x y z
N MET A 1 -13.89 31.35 -0.83
CA MET A 1 -13.05 30.57 -1.77
C MET A 1 -13.08 29.14 -1.26
N ASP A 2 -14.21 28.46 -1.50
CA ASP A 2 -14.49 27.12 -0.99
C ASP A 2 -14.07 26.10 -2.03
N VAL A 3 -12.78 25.83 -2.05
CA VAL A 3 -12.23 24.62 -2.66
C VAL A 3 -12.02 23.66 -1.49
N TRP A 4 -12.27 22.36 -1.64
CA TRP A 4 -11.90 21.26 -0.72
C TRP A 4 -12.98 20.45 0.02
N ASN A 5 -14.27 20.56 -0.30
CA ASN A 5 -15.24 19.50 0.05
C ASN A 5 -15.60 18.66 -1.17
N TYR A 6 -14.63 17.94 -1.74
CA TYR A 6 -14.94 16.85 -2.66
C TYR A 6 -15.28 15.62 -1.82
N LEU A 7 -16.51 15.59 -1.30
CA LEU A 7 -17.12 14.36 -0.79
C LEU A 7 -17.14 13.37 -1.95
N ILE A 8 -16.30 12.33 -1.89
CA ILE A 8 -16.35 11.23 -2.85
C ILE A 8 -17.61 10.43 -2.56
N LYS A 9 -18.74 10.89 -3.11
CA LYS A 9 -20.03 10.20 -3.07
C LYS A 9 -19.92 8.94 -3.91
N LYS A 10 -19.84 7.77 -3.28
CA LYS A 10 -19.82 6.50 -3.99
C LYS A 10 -21.25 6.09 -4.33
N HIS A 11 -21.52 5.98 -5.63
CA HIS A 11 -22.75 5.38 -6.11
C HIS A 11 -22.68 3.87 -5.92
N LYS A 12 -23.61 3.33 -5.13
CA LYS A 12 -23.80 1.89 -4.97
C LYS A 12 -25.16 1.49 -5.52
N THR A 13 -25.19 0.32 -6.14
CA THR A 13 -26.41 -0.31 -6.63
C THR A 13 -26.50 -1.69 -5.99
N ILE A 14 -27.65 -2.00 -5.41
CA ILE A 14 -27.94 -3.29 -4.80
C ILE A 14 -29.27 -3.81 -5.35
N ILE A 15 -29.37 -5.13 -5.46
CA ILE A 15 -30.61 -5.82 -5.84
C ILE A 15 -31.09 -6.52 -4.58
N LEU A 16 -32.31 -6.22 -4.15
CA LEU A 16 -32.88 -6.77 -2.92
C LEU A 16 -34.32 -7.21 -3.16
N ASN A 17 -34.77 -8.17 -2.35
CA ASN A 17 -36.20 -8.40 -2.18
C ASN A 17 -36.80 -7.28 -1.33
N ASP A 18 -38.01 -6.82 -1.64
CA ASP A 18 -38.65 -5.68 -0.98
C ASP A 18 -38.76 -5.86 0.54
N ASN A 19 -38.92 -7.09 1.03
CA ASN A 19 -38.95 -7.38 2.46
C ASN A 19 -37.62 -7.10 3.20
N GLN A 20 -36.51 -7.04 2.47
CA GLN A 20 -35.17 -6.81 3.02
C GLN A 20 -34.82 -5.31 3.10
N ILE A 21 -35.62 -4.43 2.47
CA ILE A 21 -35.34 -2.98 2.39
C ILE A 21 -35.34 -2.32 3.77
N TYR A 22 -36.18 -2.79 4.70
CA TYR A 22 -36.35 -2.18 6.03
C TYR A 22 -35.05 -2.09 6.82
N ASN A 23 -34.09 -3.00 6.57
CA ASN A 23 -32.77 -2.97 7.19
C ASN A 23 -31.85 -1.83 6.69
N TYR A 24 -32.22 -1.20 5.58
CA TYR A 24 -31.43 -0.20 4.85
C TYR A 24 -32.08 1.19 4.85
N LEU A 25 -33.39 1.30 5.05
CA LEU A 25 -34.15 2.57 5.08
C LEU A 25 -33.58 3.62 6.05
N ASN A 26 -33.04 3.19 7.20
CA ASN A 26 -32.49 4.11 8.21
C ASN A 26 -31.05 4.55 7.95
N LYS A 27 -30.37 4.00 6.92
CA LYS A 27 -28.93 4.20 6.69
C LYS A 27 -28.62 4.93 5.39
N ILE A 28 -29.60 5.10 4.51
CA ILE A 28 -29.36 5.39 3.10
C ILE A 28 -30.43 6.36 2.58
N ASP A 29 -29.99 7.40 1.88
CA ASP A 29 -30.86 8.22 1.02
C ASP A 29 -30.94 7.59 -0.38
N PHE A 30 -32.09 7.00 -0.70
CA PHE A 30 -32.30 6.30 -1.97
C PHE A 30 -32.61 7.30 -3.09
N LYS A 31 -31.90 7.18 -4.22
CA LYS A 31 -32.04 8.12 -5.33
C LYS A 31 -32.87 7.57 -6.50
N LEU A 32 -32.82 6.25 -6.71
CA LEU A 32 -33.57 5.58 -7.77
C LEU A 32 -33.96 4.18 -7.33
N ILE A 33 -35.22 3.85 -7.53
CA ILE A 33 -35.80 2.52 -7.32
C ILE A 33 -36.38 2.07 -8.65
N THR A 34 -36.04 0.86 -9.09
CA THR A 34 -36.61 0.25 -10.28
C THR A 34 -37.08 -1.15 -9.94
N GLU A 35 -38.38 -1.38 -10.03
CA GLU A 35 -38.98 -2.70 -9.85
C GLU A 35 -38.62 -3.57 -11.06
N LEU A 36 -38.17 -4.79 -10.79
CA LEU A 36 -37.87 -5.77 -11.82
C LEU A 36 -39.07 -6.72 -11.96
N GLU A 37 -39.09 -7.81 -11.18
CA GLU A 37 -40.17 -8.82 -11.13
C GLU A 37 -40.21 -9.46 -9.72
N ASP A 38 -41.34 -10.04 -9.31
CA ASP A 38 -41.49 -10.87 -8.09
C ASP A 38 -40.93 -10.28 -6.77
N ASN A 39 -41.34 -9.04 -6.44
CA ASN A 39 -40.88 -8.32 -5.24
C ASN A 39 -39.36 -8.13 -5.18
N ILE A 40 -38.68 -8.11 -6.33
CA ILE A 40 -37.27 -7.80 -6.45
C ILE A 40 -37.13 -6.42 -7.09
N SER A 41 -36.44 -5.54 -6.37
CA SER A 41 -36.21 -4.16 -6.77
C SER A 41 -34.72 -3.85 -6.82
N LEU A 42 -34.33 -3.04 -7.80
CA LEU A 42 -33.01 -2.45 -7.91
C LEU A 42 -32.99 -1.11 -7.16
N TYR A 43 -32.12 -1.00 -6.17
CA TYR A 43 -31.96 0.20 -5.35
C TYR A 43 -30.61 0.84 -5.62
N SER A 44 -30.64 2.09 -6.06
CA SER A 44 -29.44 2.92 -6.22
C SER A 44 -29.39 4.00 -5.15
N TYR A 45 -28.25 4.10 -4.48
CA TYR A 45 -28.06 5.06 -3.41
C TYR A 45 -26.65 5.64 -3.36
N ILE A 46 -26.54 6.76 -2.65
CA ILE A 46 -25.26 7.39 -2.35
C ILE A 46 -24.82 6.91 -0.97
N ASP A 47 -23.69 6.23 -0.95
CA ASP A 47 -23.06 5.84 0.31
C ASP A 47 -22.19 7.01 0.79
N ASP A 48 -22.72 7.77 1.75
CA ASP A 48 -22.00 8.81 2.48
C ASP A 48 -21.12 8.16 3.57
N ASP A 49 -20.28 7.20 3.19
CA ASP A 49 -19.30 6.57 4.08
C ASP A 49 -18.16 7.60 4.36
N ASN A 50 -18.49 8.58 5.19
CA ASN A 50 -17.63 9.67 5.62
C ASN A 50 -16.57 9.22 6.64
N ASN A 51 -16.48 7.93 6.94
CA ASN A 51 -15.61 7.37 7.97
C ASN A 51 -14.21 6.98 7.50
N THR A 52 -13.84 7.27 6.25
CA THR A 52 -12.43 7.19 5.85
C THR A 52 -11.74 8.51 6.15
N ASN A 53 -10.92 8.57 7.20
CA ASN A 53 -10.01 9.70 7.47
C ASN A 53 -8.89 9.76 6.40
N SER A 54 -9.29 10.06 5.16
CA SER A 54 -8.43 10.08 3.98
C SER A 54 -7.21 10.99 4.17
N PHE A 55 -7.40 12.13 4.85
CA PHE A 55 -6.31 13.07 5.15
C PHE A 55 -5.25 12.48 6.07
N SER A 56 -5.63 11.76 7.12
CA SER A 56 -4.69 11.10 8.02
C SER A 56 -3.88 10.04 7.28
N ASN A 57 -4.50 9.28 6.37
CA ASN A 57 -3.81 8.29 5.55
C ASN A 57 -2.80 8.93 4.60
N VAL A 58 -3.16 10.04 3.97
CA VAL A 58 -2.25 10.81 3.10
C VAL A 58 -1.07 11.34 3.91
N ALA A 59 -1.32 11.90 5.10
CA ALA A 59 -0.26 12.38 5.98
C ALA A 59 0.69 11.25 6.40
N ILE A 60 0.16 10.11 6.87
CA ILE A 60 0.97 8.94 7.26
C ILE A 60 1.83 8.46 6.09
N ALA A 61 1.25 8.32 4.90
CA ALA A 61 1.98 7.89 3.71
C ALA A 61 3.07 8.89 3.29
N ALA A 62 2.79 10.19 3.39
CA ALA A 62 3.77 11.25 3.12
C ALA A 62 4.94 11.19 4.12
N TYR A 63 4.64 11.10 5.42
CA TYR A 63 5.66 10.97 6.46
C TYR A 63 6.52 9.71 6.28
N ALA A 64 5.91 8.56 5.99
CA ALA A 64 6.66 7.32 5.73
C ALA A 64 7.64 7.47 4.55
N ARG A 65 7.21 8.13 3.45
CA ARG A 65 8.09 8.41 2.31
C ARG A 65 9.22 9.37 2.66
N ILE A 66 8.93 10.44 3.40
CA ILE A 66 9.95 11.39 3.87
C ILE A 66 10.97 10.66 4.74
N GLU A 67 10.52 9.78 5.64
CA GLU A 67 11.40 9.00 6.52
C GLU A 67 12.36 8.13 5.72
N ILE A 68 11.85 7.34 4.77
CA ILE A 68 12.68 6.49 3.91
C ILE A 68 13.62 7.33 3.03
N TYR A 69 13.17 8.50 2.56
CA TYR A 69 13.96 9.37 1.71
C TYR A 69 15.25 9.85 2.38
N LYS A 70 15.25 10.05 3.72
CA LYS A 70 16.47 10.43 4.49
C LYS A 70 17.62 9.45 4.24
N TYR A 71 17.33 8.16 4.14
CA TYR A 71 18.35 7.13 3.91
C TYR A 71 18.81 7.08 2.45
N LYS A 72 17.94 7.47 1.51
CA LYS A 72 18.26 7.50 0.08
C LYS A 72 19.24 8.61 -0.29
N THR A 73 19.30 9.67 0.52
CA THR A 73 20.11 10.87 0.26
C THR A 73 21.30 11.02 1.23
N ILE A 74 21.74 9.94 1.87
CA ILE A 74 22.93 9.99 2.73
C ILE A 74 24.16 10.27 1.86
N ASN A 75 24.86 11.37 2.16
CA ASN A 75 26.09 11.73 1.47
C ASN A 75 27.12 10.60 1.55
N ASN A 76 27.76 10.29 0.41
CA ASN A 76 28.76 9.23 0.28
C ASN A 76 28.25 7.81 0.61
N ASN A 77 26.94 7.58 0.58
CA ASN A 77 26.34 6.26 0.70
C ASN A 77 25.24 6.07 -0.36
N THR A 78 25.64 5.57 -1.53
CA THR A 78 24.72 5.38 -2.65
C THR A 78 23.60 4.40 -2.30
N CYS A 79 22.36 4.80 -2.56
CA CYS A 79 21.20 3.94 -2.47
C CYS A 79 20.95 3.24 -3.80
N PHE A 80 21.13 1.92 -3.83
CA PHE A 80 20.92 1.10 -5.04
C PHE A 80 19.45 0.73 -5.26
N TYR A 81 18.68 0.59 -4.18
CA TYR A 81 17.27 0.20 -4.26
C TYR A 81 16.50 0.71 -3.04
N SER A 82 15.20 1.00 -3.22
CA SER A 82 14.28 1.33 -2.13
C SER A 82 12.87 0.82 -2.43
N ASP A 83 12.19 0.30 -1.42
CA ASP A 83 10.73 0.02 -1.44
C ASP A 83 10.04 0.86 -0.34
N THR A 84 8.84 0.46 0.07
CA THR A 84 7.96 1.18 0.99
C THR A 84 8.62 1.55 2.32
N ASP A 85 9.39 0.63 2.89
CA ASP A 85 9.96 0.70 4.24
C ASP A 85 11.40 0.13 4.31
N SER A 86 12.06 -0.01 3.16
CA SER A 86 13.40 -0.62 3.06
C SER A 86 14.28 0.07 2.04
N VAL A 87 15.59 0.02 2.28
CA VAL A 87 16.64 0.55 1.40
C VAL A 87 17.79 -0.44 1.28
N VAL A 88 18.44 -0.47 0.12
CA VAL A 88 19.71 -1.17 -0.10
C VAL A 88 20.78 -0.13 -0.37
N LEU A 89 21.78 -0.09 0.50
CA LEU A 89 22.81 0.94 0.51
C LEU A 89 24.19 0.33 0.21
N GLN A 90 25.08 1.15 -0.34
CA GLN A 90 26.46 0.77 -0.63
C GLN A 90 27.28 0.51 0.63
N LYS A 91 27.00 1.26 1.70
CA LYS A 91 27.70 1.18 2.99
C LYS A 91 26.69 0.95 4.11
N PRO A 92 27.10 0.30 5.21
CA PRO A 92 26.25 0.13 6.39
C PRO A 92 25.74 1.47 6.94
N LEU A 93 24.52 1.45 7.51
CA LEU A 93 24.05 2.56 8.34
C LEU A 93 24.82 2.60 9.66
N SER A 94 24.86 3.76 10.31
CA SER A 94 25.38 3.86 11.67
C SER A 94 24.56 2.99 12.61
N ASP A 95 25.23 2.29 13.54
CA ASP A 95 24.58 1.44 14.55
C ASP A 95 23.52 2.16 15.38
N LYS A 96 23.61 3.50 15.51
CA LYS A 96 22.60 4.31 16.19
C LYS A 96 21.22 4.27 15.50
N LEU A 97 21.20 4.06 14.19
CA LEU A 97 19.99 4.00 13.36
C LEU A 97 19.48 2.56 13.19
N ILE A 98 20.27 1.56 13.59
CA ILE A 98 19.94 0.14 13.45
C ILE A 98 19.43 -0.41 14.79
N GLY A 99 18.33 -1.16 14.78
CA GLY A 99 17.81 -1.79 15.99
C GLY A 99 16.43 -2.42 15.84
N LYS A 100 15.95 -3.04 16.92
CA LYS A 100 14.60 -3.62 17.00
C LYS A 100 13.55 -2.65 17.56
N GLU A 101 13.98 -1.48 18.01
CA GLU A 101 13.13 -0.46 18.61
C GLU A 101 12.33 0.28 17.53
N ILE A 102 11.19 0.85 17.93
CA ILE A 102 10.34 1.62 17.03
C ILE A 102 11.10 2.82 16.45
N GLY A 103 11.00 3.02 15.14
CA GLY A 103 11.68 4.09 14.42
C GLY A 103 13.13 3.79 14.00
N LYS A 104 13.72 2.66 14.43
CA LYS A 104 15.02 2.20 13.92
C LYS A 104 14.86 1.26 12.72
N MET A 105 15.89 1.21 11.88
CA MET A 105 15.96 0.29 10.75
C MET A 105 16.44 -1.09 11.24
N LYS A 106 15.77 -2.15 10.80
CA LYS A 106 16.26 -3.51 11.01
C LYS A 106 17.29 -3.85 9.94
N LEU A 107 18.43 -4.40 10.33
CA LEU A 107 19.37 -5.01 9.37
C LEU A 107 18.80 -6.36 8.92
N GLU A 108 18.30 -6.43 7.69
CA GLU A 108 17.74 -7.67 7.12
C GLU A 108 18.82 -8.55 6.50
N TYR A 109 19.74 -7.95 5.72
CA TYR A 109 20.68 -8.70 4.89
C TYR A 109 22.03 -8.02 4.75
N GLU A 110 23.09 -8.82 4.79
CA GLU A 110 24.43 -8.43 4.35
C GLU A 110 24.66 -8.98 2.95
N ILE A 111 24.68 -8.09 1.96
CA ILE A 111 24.59 -8.42 0.54
C ILE A 111 25.99 -8.37 -0.08
N LYS A 112 26.39 -9.47 -0.73
CA LYS A 112 27.64 -9.58 -1.49
C LYS A 112 27.48 -9.07 -2.92
N ARG A 113 26.42 -9.48 -3.63
CA ARG A 113 26.05 -8.96 -4.96
C ARG A 113 24.54 -8.86 -5.08
N ALA A 114 24.05 -7.94 -5.90
CA ALA A 114 22.63 -7.81 -6.19
C ALA A 114 22.39 -7.36 -7.63
N ILE A 115 21.26 -7.78 -8.19
CA ILE A 115 20.74 -7.28 -9.47
C ILE A 115 19.32 -6.79 -9.22
N PHE A 116 19.07 -5.53 -9.51
CA PHE A 116 17.75 -4.90 -9.42
C PHE A 116 17.23 -4.64 -10.84
N ILE A 117 16.20 -5.38 -11.24
CA ILE A 117 15.67 -5.32 -12.61
C ILE A 117 14.55 -4.28 -12.68
N SER A 118 13.63 -4.32 -11.72
CA SER A 118 12.48 -3.44 -11.65
C SER A 118 11.92 -3.39 -10.22
N PRO A 119 10.95 -2.50 -9.91
CA PRO A 119 10.33 -2.47 -8.59
C PRO A 119 9.78 -3.84 -8.17
N LYS A 120 10.21 -4.32 -7.00
CA LYS A 120 9.88 -5.64 -6.44
C LYS A 120 10.35 -6.84 -7.28
N THR A 121 11.35 -6.63 -8.15
CA THR A 121 11.98 -7.70 -8.95
C THR A 121 13.50 -7.60 -8.85
N TYR A 122 14.09 -8.46 -8.03
CA TYR A 122 15.52 -8.45 -7.76
C TYR A 122 16.03 -9.81 -7.25
N ILE A 123 17.35 -9.99 -7.31
CA ILE A 123 18.05 -11.12 -6.70
C ILE A 123 19.26 -10.62 -5.91
N LEU A 124 19.44 -11.17 -4.70
CA LEU A 124 20.53 -10.87 -3.79
C LEU A 124 21.33 -12.16 -3.54
N GLN A 125 22.66 -12.07 -3.58
CA GLN A 125 23.57 -13.05 -3.00
C GLN A 125 24.06 -12.48 -1.68
N LEU A 126 23.92 -13.24 -0.60
CA LEU A 126 24.35 -12.83 0.73
C LEU A 126 25.76 -13.32 1.03
N TYR A 127 26.43 -12.69 2.00
CA TYR A 127 27.76 -13.13 2.44
C TYR A 127 27.77 -14.54 3.06
N ASN A 128 26.65 -14.98 3.62
CA ASN A 128 26.50 -16.34 4.17
C ASN A 128 26.27 -17.43 3.09
N GLY A 129 26.32 -17.08 1.80
CA GLY A 129 26.12 -18.00 0.68
C GLY A 129 24.66 -18.20 0.26
N ASN A 130 23.69 -17.67 1.01
CA ASN A 130 22.28 -17.77 0.66
C ASN A 130 21.88 -16.78 -0.44
N TYR A 131 20.76 -17.08 -1.09
CA TYR A 131 20.15 -16.22 -2.11
C TYR A 131 18.76 -15.76 -1.67
N VAL A 132 18.44 -14.51 -1.99
CA VAL A 132 17.10 -13.95 -1.83
C VAL A 132 16.62 -13.49 -3.20
N SER A 133 15.56 -14.11 -3.70
CA SER A 133 14.91 -13.69 -4.93
C SER A 133 13.54 -13.11 -4.63
N LYS A 134 13.19 -12.02 -5.32
CA LYS A 134 11.85 -11.44 -5.29
C LYS A 134 11.43 -11.16 -6.71
N ILE A 135 10.24 -11.63 -7.10
CA ILE A 135 9.64 -11.37 -8.41
C ILE A 135 8.20 -10.94 -8.18
N LYS A 136 7.84 -9.77 -8.73
CA LYS A 136 6.48 -9.26 -8.59
C LYS A 136 5.51 -10.12 -9.42
N GLY A 137 4.52 -10.72 -8.76
CA GLY A 137 3.44 -11.45 -9.43
C GLY A 137 3.84 -12.83 -9.96
N TYR A 138 4.99 -13.35 -9.54
CA TYR A 138 5.47 -14.68 -9.93
C TYR A 138 6.10 -15.37 -8.74
N SER A 139 5.85 -16.68 -8.60
CA SER A 139 6.21 -17.46 -7.41
C SER A 139 7.58 -18.12 -7.48
N ASN A 140 8.19 -18.22 -8.66
CA ASN A 140 9.48 -18.90 -8.78
C ASN A 140 10.64 -17.95 -8.46
N ASN A 141 11.83 -18.52 -8.33
CA ASN A 141 13.04 -17.79 -7.98
C ASN A 141 13.88 -17.46 -9.21
N LEU A 142 14.49 -16.28 -9.21
CA LEU A 142 15.62 -15.96 -10.07
C LEU A 142 16.85 -16.70 -9.55
N THR A 143 17.71 -17.09 -10.48
CA THR A 143 19.07 -17.58 -10.22
C THR A 143 20.06 -16.67 -10.92
N PHE A 144 21.29 -16.63 -10.42
CA PHE A 144 22.39 -16.06 -11.19
C PHE A 144 22.89 -17.14 -12.15
N GLU A 145 23.10 -16.78 -13.42
CA GLU A 145 23.96 -17.56 -14.30
C GLU A 145 25.42 -17.24 -13.95
N GLU A 146 26.26 -18.27 -13.87
CA GLU A 146 27.70 -18.18 -13.62
C GLU A 146 28.49 -18.12 -14.92
#